data_AF-A0A170X149-F1
#
_entry.id   AF-A0A170X149-F1
#
_cell.length_a   1.000
_cell.length_b   1.000
_cell.length_c   1.000
_cell.angle_alpha   90.00
_cell.angle_beta   90.00
_cell.angle_gamma   90.00
#
_symmetry.space_group_name_H-M   'P 1'
#
loop_
_entity.id
_entity.type
_entity.pdbx_description
1 polymer ?
#
loop_
_entity_poly.entity_id
_entity_poly.type
_entity_poly.pdbx_seq_one_letter_code
_entity_poly.pdbx_strand_id
1 'polypeptide(L)'
;QFRSNMSCVSQELYHQSYSRVGVVFASITNYHEFYMELDGNNQGVECLRLLNEIIADFDELLGDDRFRCIDKIKTVGSTYMAAVGLMPEHRILDNDSEHSAAMYMSQLVEFVFSMRDKLVSINDNSYNNFMLRVGINIGPVVAGVIGARKPQYDIWGNTVNVAS
;
A
#
# COMPACT_ATOMS: atom_id res chain seq x y z
N GLN A 1 17.03 0.71 30.23
CA GLN A 1 18.01 1.67 29.67
C GLN A 1 17.44 2.41 28.44
N PHE A 2 16.17 2.85 28.48
CA PHE A 2 15.48 3.55 27.38
C PHE A 2 15.09 4.99 27.75
N ARG A 3 15.71 5.57 28.79
CA ARG A 3 15.25 6.83 29.41
C ARG A 3 16.32 7.89 29.66
N SER A 4 17.52 7.75 29.10
CA SER A 4 18.64 8.65 29.44
C SER A 4 19.45 9.06 28.22
N ASN A 5 18.80 9.65 27.22
CA ASN A 5 19.46 10.50 26.20
C ASN A 5 18.44 11.47 25.56
N MET A 6 17.55 12.02 26.38
CA MET A 6 16.62 13.09 25.98
C MET A 6 17.25 14.46 26.26
N SER A 7 18.33 14.76 25.55
CA SER A 7 18.93 16.10 25.55
C SER A 7 19.57 16.38 24.20
N CYS A 8 18.82 17.11 23.36
CA CYS A 8 19.30 17.90 22.23
C CYS A 8 20.24 17.17 21.25
N VAL A 9 19.69 16.21 20.49
CA VAL A 9 20.23 15.82 19.20
C VAL A 9 19.08 15.95 18.20
N SER A 10 19.32 16.67 17.12
CA SER A 10 18.42 17.00 16.01
C SER A 10 17.31 15.97 15.76
N GLN A 11 16.06 16.44 15.68
CA GLN A 11 14.99 15.76 14.92
C GLN A 11 15.38 15.75 13.44
N GLU A 12 16.39 14.97 13.08
CA GLU A 12 16.84 14.87 11.70
C GLU A 12 15.79 14.06 10.94
N LEU A 13 15.21 14.68 9.91
CA LEU A 13 14.20 14.06 9.06
C LEU A 13 14.84 12.81 8.42
N TYR A 14 14.34 11.62 8.77
CA TYR A 14 14.76 10.41 8.08
C TYR A 14 14.27 10.47 6.63
N HIS A 15 15.22 10.39 5.69
CA HIS A 15 14.92 10.27 4.27
C HIS A 15 15.97 9.37 3.61
N GLN A 16 15.56 8.65 2.56
CA GLN A 16 16.42 7.79 1.78
C GLN A 16 15.96 7.77 0.32
N SER A 17 16.92 7.95 -0.60
CA SER A 17 16.67 7.87 -2.04
C SER A 17 16.82 6.43 -2.55
N TYR A 18 15.91 6.05 -3.45
CA TYR A 18 15.91 4.75 -4.12
C TYR A 18 15.86 4.96 -5.63
N SER A 19 16.73 4.28 -6.37
CA SER A 19 16.78 4.39 -7.83
C SER A 19 15.61 3.68 -8.53
N ARG A 20 15.17 2.54 -7.99
CA ARG A 20 14.13 1.70 -8.57
C ARG A 20 13.22 1.12 -7.48
N VAL A 21 11.96 1.54 -7.49
CA VAL A 21 10.89 1.02 -6.64
C VAL A 21 9.67 0.80 -7.52
N GLY A 22 9.08 -0.39 -7.43
CA GLY A 22 7.79 -0.69 -8.04
C GLY A 22 6.68 -0.24 -7.10
N VAL A 23 5.72 0.55 -7.58
CA VAL A 23 4.63 1.13 -6.78
C VAL A 23 3.32 0.68 -7.39
N VAL A 24 2.35 0.30 -6.54
CA VAL A 24 0.98 -0.01 -6.94
C VAL A 24 -0.02 0.84 -6.16
N PHE A 25 -1.03 1.33 -6.89
CA PHE A 25 -2.27 1.88 -6.34
C PHE A 25 -3.42 0.98 -6.76
N ALA A 26 -4.13 0.41 -5.80
CA ALA A 26 -5.31 -0.41 -6.03
C ALA A 26 -6.53 0.27 -5.39
N SER A 27 -7.42 0.83 -6.22
CA SER A 27 -8.57 1.62 -5.78
C SER A 27 -9.88 0.89 -6.06
N ILE A 28 -10.77 0.86 -5.07
CA ILE A 28 -12.15 0.41 -5.27
C ILE A 28 -12.96 1.60 -5.80
N THR A 29 -13.30 1.58 -7.08
CA THR A 29 -13.79 2.77 -7.81
C THR A 29 -15.20 3.17 -7.43
N ASN A 30 -16.08 2.21 -7.21
CA ASN A 30 -17.51 2.41 -6.90
C ASN A 30 -17.82 2.34 -5.40
N TYR A 31 -16.81 2.35 -4.53
CA TYR A 31 -17.04 2.30 -3.09
C TYR A 31 -17.80 3.52 -2.56
N HIS A 32 -17.57 4.69 -3.17
CA HIS A 32 -18.26 5.93 -2.81
C HIS A 32 -19.78 5.90 -3.09
N GLU A 33 -20.24 5.13 -4.07
CA GLU A 33 -21.66 4.94 -4.39
C GLU A 33 -22.34 4.03 -3.35
N PHE A 34 -21.59 3.11 -2.76
CA PHE A 34 -22.05 2.24 -1.69
C PHE A 34 -22.12 2.96 -0.33
N TYR A 35 -21.27 3.96 -0.11
CA TYR A 35 -21.28 4.73 1.14
C TYR A 35 -22.52 5.62 1.23
N MET A 36 -23.42 5.28 2.15
CA MET A 36 -24.58 6.10 2.50
C MET A 36 -24.64 6.29 4.02
N GLU A 37 -25.09 7.44 4.49
CA GLU A 37 -25.31 7.69 5.92
C GLU A 37 -26.82 7.67 6.19
N LEU A 38 -27.30 6.56 6.75
CA LEU A 38 -28.71 6.35 7.07
C LEU A 38 -28.85 5.90 8.53
N ASP A 39 -29.94 6.25 9.20
CA ASP A 39 -30.19 5.76 10.57
C ASP A 39 -30.22 4.22 10.64
N GLY A 40 -30.68 3.58 9.55
CA GLY A 40 -30.73 2.12 9.41
C GLY A 40 -29.39 1.41 9.18
N ASN A 41 -28.30 2.12 8.85
CA ASN A 41 -26.96 1.54 8.71
C ASN A 41 -25.97 2.09 9.76
N ASN A 42 -26.52 2.50 10.90
CA ASN A 42 -25.77 3.04 12.03
C ASN A 42 -24.89 4.24 11.60
N GLN A 43 -25.45 5.13 10.77
CA GLN A 43 -24.81 6.34 10.27
C GLN A 43 -23.52 6.06 9.45
N GLY A 44 -23.55 5.06 8.58
CA GLY A 44 -22.45 4.70 7.68
C GLY A 44 -21.37 3.80 8.29
N VAL A 45 -21.49 3.45 9.57
CA VAL A 45 -20.52 2.58 10.27
C VAL A 45 -20.45 1.19 9.63
N GLU A 46 -21.57 0.62 9.18
CA GLU A 46 -21.56 -0.68 8.50
C GLU A 46 -20.79 -0.64 7.18
N CYS A 47 -20.84 0.47 6.45
CA CYS A 47 -20.03 0.64 5.25
C CYS A 47 -18.55 0.57 5.62
N LEU A 48 -18.11 1.35 6.61
CA LEU A 48 -16.73 1.36 7.07
C LEU A 48 -16.25 -0.02 7.56
N ARG A 49 -17.12 -0.83 8.17
CA ARG A 49 -16.78 -2.22 8.53
C ARG A 49 -16.46 -3.06 7.31
N LEU A 50 -17.28 -2.97 6.26
CA LEU A 50 -17.02 -3.69 5.01
C LEU A 50 -15.75 -3.19 4.33
N LEU A 51 -15.46 -1.89 4.37
CA LEU A 51 -14.17 -1.38 3.87
C LEU A 51 -13.01 -1.98 4.66
N ASN A 52 -13.12 -2.01 5.98
CA ASN A 52 -12.10 -2.58 6.84
C ASN A 52 -11.90 -4.08 6.56
N GLU A 53 -12.98 -4.83 6.30
CA GLU A 53 -12.91 -6.24 5.89
C GLU A 53 -12.13 -6.39 4.57
N ILE A 54 -12.44 -5.58 3.55
CA ILE A 54 -11.69 -5.61 2.28
C ILE A 54 -10.21 -5.32 2.48
N ILE A 55 -9.87 -4.30 3.28
CA ILE A 55 -8.48 -3.95 3.55
C ILE A 55 -7.77 -5.04 4.38
N ALA A 56 -8.47 -5.65 5.34
CA ALA A 56 -7.94 -6.75 6.12
C ALA A 56 -7.63 -7.97 5.23
N ASP A 57 -8.54 -8.33 4.33
CA ASP A 57 -8.34 -9.43 3.37
C ASP A 57 -7.16 -9.19 2.43
N PHE A 58 -6.89 -7.92 2.06
CA PHE A 58 -5.69 -7.55 1.32
C PHE A 58 -4.43 -7.62 2.18
N ASP A 59 -4.50 -7.21 3.45
CA ASP A 59 -3.37 -7.30 4.38
C ASP A 59 -2.98 -8.76 4.69
N GLU A 60 -3.94 -9.67 4.73
CA GLU A 60 -3.67 -11.12 4.89
C GLU A 60 -2.78 -11.68 3.79
N LEU A 61 -2.90 -11.16 2.56
CA LEU A 61 -2.06 -11.59 1.44
C LEU A 61 -0.58 -11.32 1.71
N LEU A 62 -0.23 -10.24 2.43
CA LEU A 62 1.16 -9.94 2.80
C LEU A 62 1.77 -10.98 3.74
N GLY A 63 0.94 -11.83 4.36
CA GLY A 63 1.41 -12.98 5.14
C GLY A 63 1.90 -14.17 4.31
N ASP A 64 1.65 -14.20 3.00
CA ASP A 64 2.13 -15.25 2.11
C ASP A 64 3.61 -15.06 1.78
N ASP A 65 4.40 -16.15 1.86
CA ASP A 65 5.83 -16.15 1.54
C ASP A 65 6.13 -15.60 0.13
N ARG A 66 5.20 -15.75 -0.82
CA ARG A 66 5.31 -15.23 -2.20
C ARG A 66 5.34 -13.70 -2.27
N PHE A 67 4.77 -13.01 -1.28
CA PHE A 67 4.57 -11.56 -1.27
C PHE A 67 5.44 -10.83 -0.23
N ARG A 68 6.41 -11.51 0.38
CA ARG A 68 7.32 -10.94 1.39
C ARG A 68 8.12 -9.73 0.93
N CYS A 69 8.32 -9.55 -0.38
CA CYS A 69 9.00 -8.40 -0.93
C CYS A 69 8.13 -7.14 -1.07
N ILE A 70 6.83 -7.26 -0.79
CA ILE A 70 5.85 -6.18 -0.92
C ILE A 70 5.68 -5.50 0.43
N ASP A 71 5.88 -4.19 0.45
CA ASP A 71 5.69 -3.34 1.62
C ASP A 71 4.40 -2.52 1.45
N LYS A 72 3.52 -2.57 2.45
CA LYS A 72 2.33 -1.72 2.49
C LYS A 72 2.76 -0.32 2.90
N ILE A 73 2.47 0.67 2.06
CA ILE A 73 2.78 2.08 2.39
C ILE A 73 1.67 2.64 3.25
N LYS A 74 0.43 2.63 2.75
CA LYS A 74 -0.74 3.18 3.44
C LYS A 74 -2.03 2.76 2.75
N THR A 75 -3.13 3.08 3.42
CA THR A 75 -4.48 3.10 2.83
C THR A 75 -4.98 4.54 2.84
N VAL A 76 -5.52 5.02 1.72
CA VAL A 76 -6.13 6.35 1.58
C VAL A 76 -7.54 6.19 1.03
N GLY A 77 -8.55 6.38 1.87
CA GLY A 77 -9.94 6.07 1.51
C GLY A 77 -10.10 4.61 1.12
N SER A 78 -10.64 4.35 -0.08
CA SER A 78 -10.77 3.01 -0.67
C SER A 78 -9.58 2.59 -1.54
N THR A 79 -8.43 3.28 -1.42
CA THR A 79 -7.22 3.00 -2.19
C THR A 79 -6.13 2.39 -1.32
N TYR A 80 -5.62 1.24 -1.74
CA TYR A 80 -4.51 0.52 -1.14
C TYR A 80 -3.21 0.87 -1.89
N MET A 81 -2.18 1.29 -1.16
CA MET A 81 -0.88 1.63 -1.72
C MET A 81 0.20 0.71 -1.18
N ALA A 82 0.93 0.06 -2.08
CA ALA A 82 2.04 -0.83 -1.75
C ALA A 82 3.22 -0.64 -2.71
N ALA A 83 4.38 -1.16 -2.32
CA ALA A 83 5.58 -1.05 -3.13
C ALA A 83 6.54 -2.23 -2.95
N VAL A 84 7.42 -2.44 -3.92
CA VAL A 84 8.54 -3.40 -3.88
C VAL A 84 9.85 -2.67 -4.12
N GLY A 85 10.95 -3.16 -3.55
CA GLY A 85 12.26 -2.53 -3.70
C GLY A 85 12.64 -1.54 -2.59
N LEU A 86 11.81 -1.37 -1.57
CA LEU A 86 12.08 -0.50 -0.42
C LEU A 86 12.82 -1.19 0.73
N MET A 87 12.50 -2.47 0.97
CA MET A 87 13.12 -3.27 2.03
C MET A 87 14.59 -3.55 1.70
N PRO A 88 15.53 -3.46 2.66
CA PRO A 88 16.95 -3.67 2.41
C PRO A 88 17.28 -5.01 1.72
N GLU A 89 16.61 -6.09 2.12
CA GLU A 89 16.76 -7.45 1.57
C GLU A 89 16.15 -7.64 0.18
N HIS A 90 15.24 -6.76 -0.22
CA HIS A 90 14.52 -6.82 -1.49
C HIS A 90 14.77 -5.57 -2.36
N ARG A 91 15.81 -4.80 -2.04
CA ARG A 91 16.14 -3.56 -2.73
C ARG A 91 16.59 -3.87 -4.16
N ILE A 92 16.05 -3.11 -5.12
CA ILE A 92 16.46 -3.19 -6.53
C ILE A 92 17.60 -2.22 -6.74
N LEU A 93 18.81 -2.75 -6.95
CA LEU A 93 20.00 -1.94 -7.19
C LEU A 93 20.21 -1.68 -8.69
N ASP A 94 20.93 -0.62 -9.02
CA ASP A 94 21.20 -0.26 -10.43
C ASP A 94 22.15 -1.25 -11.12
N ASN A 95 22.98 -1.95 -10.34
CA ASN A 95 23.86 -3.02 -10.81
C ASN A 95 23.18 -4.40 -10.81
N ASP A 96 21.94 -4.51 -10.34
CA ASP A 96 21.20 -5.77 -10.43
C ASP A 96 20.89 -6.09 -11.89
N SER A 97 20.88 -7.38 -12.21
CA SER A 97 20.40 -7.83 -13.51
C SER A 97 18.96 -7.35 -13.74
N GLU A 98 18.59 -7.05 -14.98
CA GLU A 98 17.20 -6.71 -15.34
C GLU A 98 16.19 -7.76 -14.86
N HIS A 99 16.63 -9.01 -14.67
CA HIS A 99 15.83 -10.11 -14.16
C HIS A 99 15.33 -9.88 -12.72
N SER A 100 16.12 -9.22 -11.85
CA SER A 100 15.72 -8.97 -10.46
C SER A 100 14.52 -8.02 -10.40
N ALA A 101 14.56 -6.94 -11.18
CA ALA A 101 13.46 -5.98 -11.24
C ALA A 101 12.21 -6.60 -11.88
N ALA A 102 12.37 -7.38 -12.96
CA ALA A 102 11.26 -8.09 -13.58
C ALA A 102 10.58 -9.05 -12.58
N MET A 103 11.36 -9.79 -11.80
CA MET A 103 10.85 -10.70 -10.77
C MET A 103 9.99 -9.98 -9.72
N TYR A 104 10.49 -8.90 -9.12
CA TYR A 104 9.75 -8.15 -8.11
C TYR A 104 8.49 -7.49 -8.69
N MET A 105 8.55 -7.00 -9.93
CA MET A 105 7.36 -6.48 -10.62
C MET A 105 6.34 -7.58 -10.90
N SER A 106 6.77 -8.78 -11.28
CA SER A 106 5.88 -9.93 -11.43
C SER A 106 5.20 -10.31 -10.11
N GLN A 107 5.92 -10.28 -8.98
CA GLN A 107 5.32 -10.51 -7.66
C GLN A 107 4.28 -9.44 -7.30
N LEU A 108 4.55 -8.17 -7.62
CA LEU A 108 3.60 -7.07 -7.40
C LEU A 108 2.32 -7.24 -8.23
N VAL A 109 2.43 -7.72 -9.47
CA VAL A 109 1.28 -8.02 -10.34
C VAL A 109 0.50 -9.24 -9.83
N GLU A 110 1.18 -10.28 -9.37
CA GLU A 110 0.54 -11.47 -8.78
C GLU A 110 -0.24 -11.13 -7.50
N PHE A 111 0.29 -10.20 -6.69
CA PHE A 111 -0.40 -9.66 -5.52
C PHE A 111 -1.70 -8.95 -5.90
N VAL A 112 -1.68 -8.18 -6.99
CA VAL A 112 -2.89 -7.52 -7.54
C VAL A 112 -3.94 -8.54 -7.98
N PHE A 113 -3.54 -9.63 -8.64
CA PHE A 113 -4.49 -10.70 -8.98
C PHE A 113 -5.08 -11.35 -7.74
N SER A 114 -4.27 -11.58 -6.71
CA SER A 114 -4.75 -12.12 -5.43
C SER A 114 -5.73 -11.17 -4.72
N MET A 115 -5.49 -9.85 -4.78
CA MET A 115 -6.44 -8.84 -4.29
C MET A 115 -7.77 -8.89 -5.05
N ARG A 116 -7.73 -9.06 -6.38
CA ARG A 116 -8.95 -9.21 -7.18
C ARG A 116 -9.75 -10.43 -6.72
N ASP A 117 -9.10 -11.56 -6.48
CA ASP A 117 -9.78 -12.80 -6.06
C ASP A 117 -10.41 -12.67 -4.67
N LYS A 118 -9.73 -11.98 -3.74
CA LYS A 118 -10.30 -11.59 -2.45
C LYS A 118 -11.54 -10.69 -2.63
N LEU A 119 -11.46 -9.68 -3.49
CA LEU A 119 -12.59 -8.77 -3.74
C LEU A 119 -13.79 -9.48 -4.39
N VAL A 120 -13.56 -10.45 -5.28
CA VAL A 120 -14.62 -11.30 -5.85
C VAL A 120 -15.32 -12.10 -4.74
N SER A 121 -14.55 -12.70 -3.84
CA SER A 121 -15.11 -13.45 -2.70
C SER A 121 -15.96 -12.56 -1.78
N ILE A 122 -15.52 -11.33 -1.53
CA ILE A 122 -16.28 -10.35 -0.73
C ILE A 122 -17.55 -9.92 -1.46
N ASN A 123 -17.51 -9.69 -2.77
CA ASN A 123 -18.68 -9.36 -3.57
C ASN A 123 -19.75 -10.45 -3.48
N ASP A 124 -19.35 -11.72 -3.60
CA ASP A 124 -20.25 -12.86 -3.50
C ASP A 124 -20.90 -12.97 -2.12
N ASN A 125 -20.13 -12.75 -1.04
CA ASN A 125 -20.62 -12.86 0.34
C ASN A 125 -21.44 -11.65 0.80
N SER A 126 -21.20 -10.47 0.23
CA SER A 126 -21.86 -9.22 0.64
C SER A 126 -22.94 -8.74 -0.33
N TYR A 127 -23.19 -9.49 -1.42
CA TYR A 127 -24.11 -9.12 -2.51
C TYR A 127 -23.79 -7.75 -3.13
N ASN A 128 -22.50 -7.43 -3.24
CA ASN A 128 -22.00 -6.22 -3.88
C ASN A 128 -21.30 -6.52 -5.20
N ASN A 129 -20.93 -5.46 -5.93
CA ASN A 129 -20.15 -5.56 -7.16
C ASN A 129 -19.04 -4.51 -7.19
N PHE A 130 -18.16 -4.54 -6.19
CA PHE A 130 -17.00 -3.66 -6.11
C PHE A 130 -16.03 -3.94 -7.25
N MET A 131 -15.52 -2.86 -7.85
CA MET A 131 -14.56 -2.93 -8.96
C MET A 131 -13.19 -2.42 -8.51
N LEU A 132 -12.16 -3.23 -8.79
CA LEU A 132 -10.78 -2.88 -8.52
C LEU A 132 -10.15 -2.22 -9.76
N ARG A 133 -9.64 -1.00 -9.61
CA ARG A 133 -8.80 -0.32 -10.61
C ARG A 133 -7.38 -0.25 -10.08
N VAL A 134 -6.42 -0.61 -10.91
CA VAL A 134 -5.01 -0.70 -10.50
C VAL A 134 -4.11 0.10 -11.43
N GLY A 135 -3.22 0.90 -10.84
CA GLY A 135 -2.10 1.55 -11.52
C GLY A 135 -0.78 1.07 -10.94
N ILE A 136 0.19 0.74 -11.81
CA ILE A 136 1.51 0.25 -11.43
C ILE A 136 2.57 1.04 -12.19
N ASN A 137 3.65 1.41 -11.51
CA ASN A 137 4.82 1.99 -12.15
C ASN A 137 6.11 1.58 -11.44
N ILE A 138 7.25 1.68 -12.13
CA ILE A 138 8.58 1.46 -11.53
C ILE A 138 9.49 2.65 -11.83
N GLY A 139 10.29 3.06 -10.86
CA GLY A 139 11.30 4.10 -11.05
C GLY A 139 11.79 4.71 -9.75
N PRO A 140 12.45 5.88 -9.80
CA PRO A 140 13.07 6.48 -8.63
C PRO A 140 12.05 7.09 -7.70
N VAL A 141 12.29 6.92 -6.39
CA VAL A 141 11.48 7.50 -5.31
C VAL A 141 12.38 7.97 -4.17
N VAL A 142 11.84 8.86 -3.34
CA VAL A 142 12.40 9.24 -2.05
C VAL A 142 11.46 8.72 -0.98
N ALA A 143 11.96 7.89 -0.07
CA ALA A 143 11.24 7.46 1.11
C ALA A 143 11.63 8.30 2.31
N GLY A 144 10.74 8.48 3.28
CA GLY A 144 11.07 9.22 4.49
C GLY A 144 9.94 9.23 5.51
N VAL A 145 10.25 9.79 6.69
CA VAL A 145 9.28 9.96 7.76
C VAL A 145 8.97 11.44 7.93
N ILE A 146 7.71 11.82 7.76
CA ILE A 146 7.25 13.22 7.91
C ILE A 146 6.26 13.35 9.06
N GLY A 147 6.25 14.51 9.71
CA GLY A 147 5.26 14.87 10.73
C GLY A 147 5.86 14.99 12.13
N ALA A 148 5.63 16.15 12.76
CA ALA A 148 6.19 16.44 14.10
C ALA A 148 5.39 15.82 15.25
N ARG A 149 4.07 15.63 15.08
CA ARG A 149 3.18 15.06 16.11
C ARG A 149 2.78 13.62 15.85
N LYS A 150 2.61 13.25 14.57
CA LYS A 150 2.29 11.91 14.11
C LYS A 150 3.24 11.59 12.94
N PRO A 151 4.43 11.05 13.23
CA PRO A 151 5.37 10.67 12.19
C PRO A 151 4.76 9.59 11.29
N GLN A 152 4.77 9.79 9.99
CA GLN A 152 4.27 8.86 8.99
C GLN A 152 5.37 8.56 7.98
N TYR A 153 5.63 7.27 7.78
CA TYR A 153 6.47 6.81 6.67
C TYR A 153 5.70 6.92 5.36
N ASP A 154 6.37 7.40 4.32
CA ASP A 154 5.77 7.59 3.01
C ASP A 154 6.85 7.65 1.91
N ILE A 155 6.42 7.56 0.65
CA ILE A 155 7.28 7.64 -0.54
C ILE A 155 6.78 8.72 -1.50
N TRP A 156 7.72 9.47 -2.10
CA TRP A 156 7.44 10.55 -3.03
C TRP A 156 8.28 10.43 -4.30
N GLY A 157 7.76 10.90 -5.42
CA GLY A 157 8.48 10.95 -6.69
C GLY A 157 7.53 10.93 -7.88
N ASN A 158 8.06 11.24 -9.06
CA ASN A 158 7.27 11.20 -10.30
C ASN A 158 6.73 9.78 -10.56
N THR A 159 7.48 8.74 -10.16
CA THR A 159 7.02 7.35 -10.26
C THR A 159 5.71 7.11 -9.52
N VAL A 160 5.58 7.67 -8.30
CA VAL A 160 4.35 7.58 -7.49
C VAL A 160 3.21 8.32 -8.16
N ASN A 161 3.46 9.52 -8.69
CA ASN A 161 2.44 10.34 -9.36
C ASN A 161 1.89 9.68 -10.63
N VAL A 162 2.76 9.01 -11.41
CA VAL A 162 2.36 8.31 -12.65
C VAL A 162 1.62 7.01 -12.36
N ALA A 163 1.89 6.36 -11.22
CA ALA A 163 1.19 5.14 -10.82
C ALA A 163 -0.24 5.39 -10.30
N SER A 164 -0.52 6.60 -9.80
CA SER A 164 -1.77 6.95 -9.11
C SER A 164 -2.98 7.16 -10.02
#